data_AF-A0A520K1N6-F1
#
_entry.id   AF-A0A520K1N6-F1
#
_cell.length_a   1.000
_cell.length_b   1.000
_cell.length_c   1.000
_cell.angle_alpha   90.00
_cell.angle_beta   90.00
_cell.angle_gamma   90.00
#
_symmetry.space_group_name_H-M   'P 1'
#
loop_
_entity.id
_entity.type
_entity.pdbx_description
1 polymer ?
#
loop_
_entity_poly.entity_id
_entity_poly.type
_entity_poly.pdbx_seq_one_letter_code
_entity_poly.pdbx_strand_id
1 'polypeptide(L)'
;MNRKTRTKRIITLAGIAIVAMLVIALPVAAETWHVDDNGAEYPDADYTRIGDAINESGDGDTIKVYAGTYNERLKVEKRLTLEGVGQPVIDAGGVSGVAHHSNDAVHILASGVVLRGFTITHTGSTAFGVSVGTDNLPEDIEGTIIEDNLIDRCDEGVWFTSGSTGSILRRNTISNMDKLSLYDKDSSNNIVYLNNFINNHDAKGHVFAYSTRNEWSSPVQMTYTYKDTTYTSYMGNYWDDYVGEDKGDGIGAERYVPFGGSIEKYHYPLMEPFENYGAESGDPMSGDINGDGITGTAGAFQDAIHLIKYSYGDPDYPEIFDNPDCNGDGTIGTAGAFQDVMHLIKYSYGDPDYPDLYPGV
;
A
#
# COMPACT_ATOMS: atom_id res chain seq x y z
N MET A 1 -10.29 -49.46 82.09
CA MET A 1 -9.18 -48.49 82.08
C MET A 1 -8.88 -48.12 80.63
N ASN A 2 -9.19 -46.88 80.23
CA ASN A 2 -8.73 -46.11 79.07
C ASN A 2 -8.05 -46.83 77.87
N ARG A 3 -8.69 -46.84 76.69
CA ARG A 3 -8.45 -45.83 75.61
C ARG A 3 -9.30 -46.15 74.37
N LYS A 4 -9.97 -45.10 73.86
CA LYS A 4 -10.62 -45.04 72.55
C LYS A 4 -9.55 -45.14 71.44
N THR A 5 -9.81 -45.93 70.42
CA THR A 5 -9.12 -45.80 69.12
C THR A 5 -10.17 -45.68 68.02
N ARG A 6 -10.37 -44.44 67.55
CA ARG A 6 -11.08 -44.11 66.31
C ARG A 6 -10.12 -44.39 65.16
N THR A 7 -10.47 -45.29 64.24
CA THR A 7 -9.82 -45.36 62.93
C THR A 7 -10.70 -44.63 61.93
N LYS A 8 -10.29 -43.41 61.55
CA LYS A 8 -10.89 -42.63 60.47
C LYS A 8 -10.38 -43.19 59.13
N ARG A 9 -11.30 -43.32 58.16
CA ARG A 9 -11.03 -43.59 56.74
C ARG A 9 -10.17 -42.46 56.17
N ILE A 10 -9.12 -42.80 55.43
CA ILE A 10 -8.42 -41.87 54.54
C ILE A 10 -8.74 -42.33 53.12
N ILE A 11 -9.50 -41.50 52.41
CA ILE A 11 -9.80 -41.63 50.98
C ILE A 11 -8.61 -41.00 50.25
N THR A 12 -7.94 -41.79 49.40
CA THR A 12 -6.91 -41.29 48.49
C THR A 12 -7.62 -40.57 47.33
N LEU A 13 -7.47 -39.26 47.24
CA LEU A 13 -7.80 -38.47 46.05
C LEU A 13 -6.47 -37.95 45.48
N ALA A 14 -6.06 -38.55 44.37
CA ALA A 14 -4.96 -38.05 43.54
C ALA A 14 -5.44 -36.79 42.82
N GLY A 15 -4.90 -35.64 43.20
CA GLY A 15 -5.05 -34.40 42.43
C GLY A 15 -3.89 -34.27 41.45
N ILE A 16 -4.15 -34.42 40.16
CA ILE A 16 -3.25 -33.96 39.10
C ILE A 16 -3.52 -32.46 38.95
N ALA A 17 -2.59 -31.63 39.40
CA ALA A 17 -2.62 -30.21 39.09
C ALA A 17 -2.11 -30.02 37.65
N ILE A 18 -3.03 -29.81 36.71
CA ILE A 18 -2.70 -29.28 35.39
C ILE A 18 -2.36 -27.80 35.61
N VAL A 19 -1.08 -27.47 35.57
CA VAL A 19 -0.64 -26.07 35.45
C VAL A 19 -0.84 -25.69 34.00
N ALA A 20 -1.97 -25.05 33.69
CA ALA A 20 -2.15 -24.37 32.42
C ALA A 20 -1.18 -23.17 32.39
N MET A 21 -0.09 -23.29 31.64
CA MET A 21 0.78 -22.16 31.31
C MET A 21 -0.04 -21.22 30.40
N LEU A 22 -0.59 -20.17 30.98
CA LEU A 22 -1.22 -19.08 30.22
C LEU A 22 -0.08 -18.31 29.53
N VAL A 23 0.16 -18.61 28.25
CA VAL A 23 1.02 -17.78 27.40
C VAL A 23 0.23 -16.52 27.09
N ILE A 24 0.46 -15.47 27.88
CA ILE A 24 -0.03 -14.14 27.54
C ILE A 24 0.88 -13.64 26.41
N ALA A 25 0.44 -13.76 25.17
CA ALA A 25 1.09 -13.07 24.05
C ALA A 25 0.84 -11.58 24.27
N LEU A 26 1.84 -10.88 24.82
CA LEU A 26 1.83 -9.43 24.79
C LEU A 26 1.95 -8.98 23.33
N PRO A 27 1.23 -7.94 22.88
CA PRO A 27 1.46 -7.37 21.57
C PRO A 27 2.94 -6.98 21.49
N VAL A 28 3.68 -7.63 20.59
CA VAL A 28 5.05 -7.20 20.27
C VAL A 28 4.92 -5.85 19.60
N ALA A 29 5.50 -4.82 20.20
CA ALA A 29 5.56 -3.51 19.57
C ALA A 29 6.38 -3.64 18.28
N ALA A 30 5.89 -3.04 17.19
CA ALA A 30 6.63 -2.97 15.94
C ALA A 30 8.05 -2.42 16.19
N GLU A 31 9.06 -3.17 15.78
CA GLU A 31 10.46 -2.79 15.91
C GLU A 31 10.91 -1.97 14.70
N THR A 32 11.98 -1.19 14.87
CA THR A 32 12.63 -0.47 13.77
C THR A 32 14.03 -1.02 13.58
N TRP A 33 14.29 -1.55 12.39
CA TRP A 33 15.59 -2.06 11.96
C TRP A 33 16.29 -1.05 11.06
N HIS A 34 17.59 -0.87 11.25
CA HIS A 34 18.41 0.06 10.49
C HIS A 34 19.34 -0.70 9.53
N VAL A 35 19.36 -0.31 8.26
CA VAL A 35 20.18 -0.92 7.21
C VAL A 35 21.06 0.12 6.55
N ASP A 36 22.38 -0.08 6.58
CA ASP A 36 23.37 0.79 5.94
C ASP A 36 24.46 -0.09 5.29
N ASP A 37 24.67 0.04 3.98
CA ASP A 37 25.57 -0.84 3.22
C ASP A 37 27.05 -0.71 3.65
N ASN A 38 27.43 0.46 4.18
CA ASN A 38 28.81 0.80 4.47
C ASN A 38 29.02 1.46 5.85
N GLY A 39 27.94 1.84 6.52
CA GLY A 39 27.92 2.46 7.85
C GLY A 39 28.24 3.96 7.86
N ALA A 40 28.24 4.66 6.71
CA ALA A 40 28.55 6.08 6.65
C ALA A 40 27.38 6.95 7.11
N GLU A 41 26.15 6.56 6.77
CA GLU A 41 24.93 7.28 7.10
C GLU A 41 24.43 6.92 8.50
N TYR A 42 24.61 5.65 8.89
CA TYR A 42 24.20 5.08 10.16
C TYR A 42 25.23 4.02 10.65
N PRO A 43 26.29 4.45 11.38
CA PRO A 43 27.40 3.58 11.79
C PRO A 43 27.03 2.37 12.66
N ASP A 44 25.91 2.44 13.38
CA ASP A 44 25.43 1.39 14.28
C ASP A 44 24.27 0.60 13.64
N ALA A 45 24.24 0.46 12.30
CA ALA A 45 23.17 -0.23 11.59
C ALA A 45 23.13 -1.72 11.98
N ASP A 46 21.92 -2.26 12.11
CA ASP A 46 21.67 -3.65 12.47
C ASP A 46 22.12 -4.60 11.35
N TYR A 47 21.96 -4.17 10.10
CA TYR A 47 22.30 -4.94 8.90
C TYR A 47 23.00 -4.09 7.85
N THR A 48 23.77 -4.76 6.99
CA THR A 48 24.36 -4.15 5.79
C THR A 48 23.60 -4.50 4.50
N ARG A 49 22.55 -5.31 4.60
CA ARG A 49 21.74 -5.80 3.49
C ARG A 49 20.26 -5.71 3.84
N ILE A 50 19.45 -5.28 2.88
CA ILE A 50 18.00 -5.12 3.07
C ILE A 50 17.35 -6.49 3.23
N GLY A 51 17.79 -7.49 2.44
CA GLY A 51 17.24 -8.84 2.51
C GLY A 51 17.46 -9.51 3.88
N ASP A 52 18.58 -9.24 4.53
CA ASP A 52 18.88 -9.80 5.86
C ASP A 52 17.94 -9.19 6.93
N ALA A 53 17.71 -7.86 6.86
CA ALA A 53 16.73 -7.20 7.73
C ALA A 53 15.30 -7.73 7.49
N ILE A 54 14.89 -7.91 6.23
CA ILE A 54 13.59 -8.50 5.88
C ILE A 54 13.45 -9.89 6.49
N ASN A 55 14.49 -10.73 6.44
CA ASN A 55 14.42 -12.09 6.97
C ASN A 55 14.22 -12.13 8.49
N GLU A 56 14.85 -11.22 9.23
CA GLU A 56 14.80 -11.18 10.70
C GLU A 56 13.57 -10.43 11.25
N SER A 57 13.01 -9.47 10.50
CA SER A 57 11.88 -8.63 10.97
C SER A 57 10.61 -9.42 11.31
N GLY A 58 9.80 -8.94 12.24
CA GLY A 58 8.44 -9.40 12.49
C GLY A 58 7.38 -8.64 11.68
N ASP A 59 6.13 -9.11 11.71
CA ASP A 59 5.01 -8.38 11.12
C ASP A 59 4.75 -7.05 11.87
N GLY A 60 4.62 -5.98 11.10
CA GLY A 60 4.44 -4.61 11.57
C GLY A 60 5.74 -3.80 11.68
N ASP A 61 6.90 -4.44 11.56
CA ASP A 61 8.19 -3.77 11.71
C ASP A 61 8.46 -2.75 10.60
N THR A 62 9.31 -1.78 10.92
CA THR A 62 9.84 -0.81 9.98
C THR A 62 11.31 -1.10 9.71
N ILE A 63 11.71 -1.15 8.44
CA ILE A 63 13.10 -1.25 8.00
C ILE A 63 13.48 0.09 7.37
N LYS A 64 14.35 0.84 8.05
CA LYS A 64 14.93 2.08 7.54
C LYS A 64 16.22 1.77 6.80
N VAL A 65 16.22 2.02 5.50
CA VAL A 65 17.37 1.78 4.63
C VAL A 65 18.02 3.12 4.29
N TYR A 66 19.27 3.29 4.68
CA TYR A 66 20.01 4.53 4.46
C TYR A 66 20.63 4.58 3.06
N ALA A 67 20.93 5.79 2.59
CA ALA A 67 21.48 6.03 1.26
C ALA A 67 22.69 5.12 0.99
N GLY A 68 22.64 4.40 -0.13
CA GLY A 68 23.59 3.34 -0.46
C GLY A 68 23.14 2.63 -1.73
N THR A 69 23.95 1.69 -2.23
CA THR A 69 23.57 0.86 -3.39
C THR A 69 23.53 -0.61 -2.99
N TYR A 70 22.32 -1.14 -2.93
CA TYR A 70 22.02 -2.49 -2.52
C TYR A 70 21.79 -3.34 -3.77
N ASN A 71 22.79 -4.17 -4.10
CA ASN A 71 22.73 -5.10 -5.22
C ASN A 71 21.91 -6.34 -4.83
N GLU A 72 20.59 -6.18 -4.78
CA GLU A 72 19.67 -7.14 -4.19
C GLU A 72 18.37 -7.27 -4.99
N ARG A 73 17.72 -8.42 -4.81
CA ARG A 73 16.34 -8.67 -5.25
C ARG A 73 15.56 -9.07 -4.02
N LEU A 74 14.53 -8.31 -3.71
CA LEU A 74 13.84 -8.40 -2.42
C LEU A 74 12.56 -9.20 -2.58
N LYS A 75 12.31 -10.07 -1.60
CA LYS A 75 11.07 -10.83 -1.47
C LYS A 75 10.46 -10.48 -0.11
N VAL A 76 9.30 -9.84 -0.12
CA VAL A 76 8.65 -9.29 1.08
C VAL A 76 7.45 -10.15 1.43
N GLU A 77 7.66 -11.11 2.34
CA GLU A 77 6.65 -12.11 2.75
C GLU A 77 5.99 -11.78 4.11
N LYS A 78 6.29 -10.62 4.67
CA LYS A 78 5.80 -10.13 5.96
C LYS A 78 5.24 -8.72 5.81
N ARG A 79 4.31 -8.34 6.67
CA ARG A 79 3.70 -7.01 6.69
C ARG A 79 4.71 -5.99 7.19
N LEU A 80 5.44 -5.32 6.29
CA LEU A 80 6.58 -4.46 6.65
C LEU A 80 6.44 -3.06 6.07
N THR A 81 7.01 -2.08 6.77
CA THR A 81 7.31 -0.76 6.20
C THR A 81 8.77 -0.72 5.77
N LEU A 82 9.03 -0.69 4.48
CA LEU A 82 10.34 -0.40 3.91
C LEU A 82 10.42 1.11 3.63
N GLU A 83 11.32 1.81 4.32
CA GLU A 83 11.50 3.26 4.23
C GLU A 83 12.93 3.60 3.84
N GLY A 84 13.10 4.19 2.65
CA GLY A 84 14.37 4.74 2.20
C GLY A 84 14.66 6.11 2.80
N VAL A 85 15.84 6.27 3.38
CA VAL A 85 16.36 7.52 3.95
C VAL A 85 17.49 8.02 3.07
N GLY A 86 17.23 9.12 2.35
CA GLY A 86 18.19 9.66 1.37
C GLY A 86 18.17 8.94 0.02
N GLN A 87 17.06 8.31 -0.32
CA GLN A 87 16.81 7.64 -1.62
C GLN A 87 17.81 6.52 -1.97
N PRO A 88 17.98 5.49 -1.11
CA PRO A 88 18.80 4.33 -1.42
C PRO A 88 18.42 3.65 -2.73
N VAL A 89 19.41 3.03 -3.38
CA VAL A 89 19.24 2.34 -4.65
C VAL A 89 19.14 0.84 -4.42
N ILE A 90 18.03 0.23 -4.85
CA ILE A 90 17.88 -1.21 -5.04
C ILE A 90 18.25 -1.51 -6.49
N ASP A 91 19.44 -2.06 -6.72
CA ASP A 91 19.94 -2.47 -8.03
C ASP A 91 19.74 -3.98 -8.19
N ALA A 92 18.84 -4.38 -9.11
CA ALA A 92 18.51 -5.78 -9.34
C ALA A 92 19.55 -6.52 -10.22
N GLY A 93 20.61 -5.85 -10.68
CA GLY A 93 21.78 -6.47 -11.32
C GLY A 93 21.59 -6.93 -12.77
N GLY A 94 20.45 -6.66 -13.40
CA GLY A 94 20.25 -6.82 -14.85
C GLY A 94 20.28 -8.27 -15.35
N VAL A 95 19.32 -9.12 -14.93
CA VAL A 95 19.28 -10.53 -15.34
C VAL A 95 18.45 -10.69 -16.63
N SER A 96 18.97 -11.46 -17.60
CA SER A 96 18.25 -11.77 -18.84
C SER A 96 18.01 -13.26 -19.03
N GLY A 97 16.89 -13.60 -19.69
CA GLY A 97 16.63 -14.97 -20.17
C GLY A 97 15.98 -15.93 -19.17
N VAL A 98 15.45 -15.43 -18.06
CA VAL A 98 14.68 -16.23 -17.09
C VAL A 98 13.21 -15.85 -17.20
N ALA A 99 12.31 -16.83 -17.21
CA ALA A 99 10.88 -16.58 -17.36
C ALA A 99 10.35 -15.64 -16.24
N HIS A 100 9.34 -14.86 -16.62
CA HIS A 100 8.70 -13.82 -15.82
C HIS A 100 8.35 -14.27 -14.38
N HIS A 101 8.22 -13.31 -13.46
CA HIS A 101 7.64 -13.42 -12.09
C HIS A 101 8.54 -13.95 -10.97
N SER A 102 9.81 -14.30 -11.24
CA SER A 102 10.77 -14.76 -10.21
C SER A 102 12.01 -13.88 -10.06
N ASN A 103 12.12 -12.82 -10.87
CA ASN A 103 13.27 -11.94 -10.92
C ASN A 103 12.83 -10.48 -10.90
N ASP A 104 11.86 -10.13 -10.07
CA ASP A 104 11.52 -8.72 -9.88
C ASP A 104 12.54 -8.08 -8.94
N ALA A 105 12.69 -6.75 -8.97
CA ALA A 105 13.60 -6.07 -8.03
C ALA A 105 13.01 -6.10 -6.62
N VAL A 106 11.71 -5.84 -6.48
CA VAL A 106 10.94 -5.99 -5.24
C VAL A 106 9.68 -6.80 -5.50
N HIS A 107 9.57 -7.96 -4.88
CA HIS A 107 8.40 -8.84 -4.95
C HIS A 107 7.64 -8.82 -3.62
N ILE A 108 6.49 -8.18 -3.60
CA ILE A 108 5.60 -8.05 -2.44
C ILE A 108 4.62 -9.21 -2.43
N LEU A 109 4.64 -10.00 -1.35
CA LEU A 109 3.87 -11.22 -1.16
C LEU A 109 3.07 -11.23 0.15
N ALA A 110 3.03 -10.10 0.85
CA ALA A 110 2.23 -9.92 2.07
C ALA A 110 1.37 -8.67 1.95
N SER A 111 0.16 -8.74 2.54
CA SER A 111 -0.75 -7.61 2.67
C SER A 111 -0.19 -6.54 3.61
N GLY A 112 -0.56 -5.28 3.37
CA GLY A 112 -0.19 -4.16 4.23
C GLY A 112 1.29 -3.82 4.20
N VAL A 113 1.97 -4.05 3.08
CA VAL A 113 3.36 -3.61 2.90
C VAL A 113 3.39 -2.14 2.48
N VAL A 114 4.28 -1.35 3.08
CA VAL A 114 4.58 0.01 2.63
C VAL A 114 5.99 0.02 2.03
N LEU A 115 6.12 0.49 0.80
CA LEU A 115 7.39 0.65 0.09
C LEU A 115 7.55 2.11 -0.32
N ARG A 116 8.51 2.82 0.27
CA ARG A 116 8.69 4.25 -0.01
C ARG A 116 10.12 4.77 0.07
N GLY A 117 10.40 5.79 -0.73
CA GLY A 117 11.66 6.52 -0.68
C GLY A 117 12.84 5.79 -1.31
N PHE A 118 12.61 4.86 -2.26
CA PHE A 118 13.68 4.11 -2.94
C PHE A 118 13.88 4.56 -4.37
N THR A 119 15.11 4.39 -4.88
CA THR A 119 15.35 4.17 -6.31
C THR A 119 15.38 2.67 -6.58
N ILE A 120 14.62 2.19 -7.56
CA ILE A 120 14.52 0.77 -7.92
C ILE A 120 14.89 0.64 -9.40
N THR A 121 15.92 -0.15 -9.71
CA THR A 121 16.50 -0.13 -11.06
C THR A 121 17.11 -1.46 -11.52
N HIS A 122 17.45 -1.50 -12.80
CA HIS A 122 18.26 -2.53 -13.44
C HIS A 122 17.69 -3.95 -13.29
N THR A 123 16.41 -4.15 -13.58
CA THR A 123 15.80 -5.49 -13.49
C THR A 123 16.33 -6.46 -14.55
N GLY A 124 16.72 -5.96 -15.71
CA GLY A 124 17.17 -6.75 -16.85
C GLY A 124 16.04 -6.93 -17.86
N SER A 125 15.74 -8.17 -18.24
CA SER A 125 14.60 -8.49 -19.12
C SER A 125 13.60 -9.37 -18.38
N THR A 126 12.33 -9.33 -18.78
CA THR A 126 11.24 -10.18 -18.28
C THR A 126 11.05 -10.08 -16.77
N ALA A 127 11.11 -8.86 -16.24
CA ALA A 127 11.14 -8.58 -14.80
C ALA A 127 10.57 -7.19 -14.45
N PHE A 128 9.84 -7.11 -13.35
CA PHE A 128 9.25 -5.87 -12.85
C PHE A 128 10.18 -5.17 -11.86
N GLY A 129 10.13 -3.84 -11.84
CA GLY A 129 10.69 -3.06 -10.73
C GLY A 129 10.01 -3.44 -9.41
N VAL A 130 8.68 -3.40 -9.39
CA VAL A 130 7.87 -3.84 -8.25
C VAL A 130 6.74 -4.76 -8.72
N SER A 131 6.55 -5.89 -8.05
CA SER A 131 5.38 -6.75 -8.25
C SER A 131 4.63 -6.97 -6.95
N VAL A 132 3.30 -6.94 -7.02
CA VAL A 132 2.40 -7.17 -5.89
C VAL A 132 1.60 -8.43 -6.15
N GLY A 133 1.94 -9.49 -5.42
CA GLY A 133 1.35 -10.82 -5.53
C GLY A 133 2.02 -11.72 -6.57
N THR A 134 1.40 -12.87 -6.85
CA THR A 134 1.76 -13.75 -7.98
C THR A 134 0.49 -14.36 -8.57
N ASP A 135 0.59 -14.97 -9.75
CA ASP A 135 -0.54 -15.56 -10.49
C ASP A 135 -1.27 -16.69 -9.74
N ASN A 136 -0.68 -17.26 -8.68
CA ASN A 136 -1.20 -18.44 -7.98
C ASN A 136 -1.16 -18.32 -6.45
N LEU A 137 -1.36 -17.11 -5.89
CA LEU A 137 -1.47 -17.01 -4.43
C LEU A 137 -2.77 -17.66 -3.93
N PRO A 138 -2.73 -18.28 -2.74
CA PRO A 138 -3.94 -18.83 -2.11
C PRO A 138 -4.87 -17.74 -1.57
N GLU A 139 -4.36 -16.53 -1.36
CA GLU A 139 -5.05 -15.40 -0.74
C GLU A 139 -4.69 -14.10 -1.46
N ASP A 140 -5.59 -13.12 -1.41
CA ASP A 140 -5.39 -11.79 -1.97
C ASP A 140 -4.37 -11.00 -1.16
N ILE A 141 -3.59 -10.15 -1.85
CA ILE A 141 -2.66 -9.19 -1.27
C ILE A 141 -3.35 -7.84 -1.22
N GLU A 142 -3.62 -7.37 -0.01
CA GLU A 142 -4.44 -6.20 0.25
C GLU A 142 -3.65 -5.03 0.82
N GLY A 143 -4.02 -3.79 0.46
CA GLY A 143 -3.57 -2.61 1.19
C GLY A 143 -2.08 -2.31 1.08
N THR A 144 -1.44 -2.69 -0.03
CA THR A 144 -0.03 -2.32 -0.30
C THR A 144 0.04 -0.83 -0.66
N ILE A 145 1.00 -0.10 -0.08
CA ILE A 145 1.27 1.31 -0.41
C ILE A 145 2.65 1.41 -1.06
N ILE A 146 2.69 1.90 -2.30
CA ILE A 146 3.93 2.16 -3.04
C ILE A 146 3.96 3.66 -3.31
N GLU A 147 4.86 4.38 -2.65
CA GLU A 147 4.90 5.84 -2.75
C GLU A 147 6.29 6.45 -2.68
N ASP A 148 6.46 7.65 -3.26
CA ASP A 148 7.71 8.42 -3.14
C ASP A 148 8.94 7.64 -3.65
N ASN A 149 8.75 6.74 -4.62
CA ASN A 149 9.83 5.98 -5.25
C ASN A 149 10.17 6.48 -6.65
N LEU A 150 11.42 6.29 -7.05
CA LEU A 150 11.88 6.36 -8.43
C LEU A 150 12.05 4.93 -8.95
N ILE A 151 11.19 4.48 -9.87
CA ILE A 151 11.30 3.18 -10.53
C ILE A 151 11.80 3.45 -11.95
N ASP A 152 13.07 3.11 -12.21
CA ASP A 152 13.78 3.58 -13.40
C ASP A 152 14.62 2.48 -14.06
N ARG A 153 14.65 2.44 -15.40
CA ARG A 153 15.49 1.48 -16.17
C ARG A 153 15.23 0.00 -15.80
N CYS A 154 13.96 -0.36 -15.75
CA CYS A 154 13.48 -1.73 -15.60
C CYS A 154 12.83 -2.19 -16.91
N ASP A 155 12.70 -3.51 -17.11
CA ASP A 155 11.94 -4.03 -18.26
C ASP A 155 10.48 -3.59 -18.20
N GLU A 156 9.83 -3.83 -17.05
CA GLU A 156 8.48 -3.36 -16.73
C GLU A 156 8.50 -2.70 -15.33
N GLY A 157 7.62 -1.72 -15.11
CA GLY A 157 7.64 -0.89 -13.90
C GLY A 157 6.99 -1.56 -12.70
N VAL A 158 5.66 -1.46 -12.61
CA VAL A 158 4.84 -2.02 -11.53
C VAL A 158 3.88 -3.07 -12.09
N TRP A 159 3.76 -4.20 -11.39
CA TRP A 159 2.75 -5.21 -11.67
C TRP A 159 1.77 -5.40 -10.51
N PHE A 160 0.49 -5.14 -10.78
CA PHE A 160 -0.60 -5.64 -9.95
C PHE A 160 -1.16 -6.94 -10.54
N THR A 161 -1.05 -8.04 -9.79
CA THR A 161 -1.59 -9.34 -10.20
C THR A 161 -3.10 -9.43 -9.91
N SER A 162 -3.73 -10.52 -10.37
CA SER A 162 -5.17 -10.75 -10.14
C SER A 162 -5.57 -10.87 -8.68
N GLY A 163 -4.62 -11.19 -7.79
CA GLY A 163 -4.83 -11.23 -6.34
C GLY A 163 -4.50 -9.92 -5.64
N SER A 164 -4.12 -8.85 -6.34
CA SER A 164 -3.83 -7.56 -5.73
C SER A 164 -5.10 -6.71 -5.61
N THR A 165 -5.41 -6.26 -4.39
CA THR A 165 -6.57 -5.40 -4.14
C THR A 165 -6.31 -4.28 -3.14
N GLY A 166 -7.03 -3.16 -3.26
CA GLY A 166 -6.94 -2.06 -2.30
C GLY A 166 -5.55 -1.41 -2.19
N SER A 167 -4.67 -1.61 -3.17
CA SER A 167 -3.32 -1.07 -3.18
C SER A 167 -3.30 0.38 -3.67
N ILE A 168 -2.36 1.17 -3.17
CA ILE A 168 -2.20 2.59 -3.52
C ILE A 168 -0.83 2.79 -4.15
N LEU A 169 -0.83 3.31 -5.38
CA LEU A 169 0.38 3.74 -6.09
C LEU A 169 0.32 5.25 -6.25
N ARG A 170 1.21 6.00 -5.58
CA ARG A 170 1.18 7.47 -5.63
C ARG A 170 2.53 8.14 -5.44
N ARG A 171 2.71 9.34 -5.98
CA ARG A 171 3.96 10.11 -5.86
C ARG A 171 5.21 9.32 -6.29
N ASN A 172 5.05 8.38 -7.21
CA ASN A 172 6.18 7.68 -7.80
C ASN A 172 6.52 8.32 -9.15
N THR A 173 7.80 8.32 -9.47
CA THR A 173 8.26 8.52 -10.84
C THR A 173 8.61 7.17 -11.44
N ILE A 174 7.87 6.73 -12.46
CA ILE A 174 8.11 5.49 -13.18
C ILE A 174 8.58 5.85 -14.59
N SER A 175 9.86 5.65 -14.84
CA SER A 175 10.51 6.19 -16.03
C SER A 175 11.46 5.24 -16.73
N ASN A 176 11.67 5.47 -18.04
CA ASN A 176 12.68 4.73 -18.82
C ASN A 176 12.48 3.20 -18.77
N MET A 177 11.23 2.74 -18.78
CA MET A 177 10.93 1.32 -18.89
C MET A 177 11.13 0.82 -20.33
N ASP A 178 11.70 -0.37 -20.49
CA ASP A 178 11.84 -1.00 -21.82
C ASP A 178 10.48 -1.43 -22.40
N LYS A 179 9.45 -1.52 -21.56
CA LYS A 179 8.06 -1.81 -21.92
C LYS A 179 7.07 -0.95 -21.11
N LEU A 180 6.15 -1.60 -20.38
CA LEU A 180 5.06 -0.97 -19.65
C LEU A 180 5.56 -0.42 -18.31
N SER A 181 5.06 0.75 -17.93
CA SER A 181 5.24 1.27 -16.57
C SER A 181 4.30 0.66 -15.55
N LEU A 182 3.09 0.27 -15.97
CA LEU A 182 2.14 -0.44 -15.13
C LEU A 182 1.45 -1.54 -15.92
N TYR A 183 1.55 -2.77 -15.42
CA TYR A 183 0.79 -3.91 -15.88
C TYR A 183 -0.23 -4.28 -14.80
N ASP A 184 -1.51 -4.24 -15.14
CA ASP A 184 -2.60 -4.66 -14.27
C ASP A 184 -3.31 -5.87 -14.89
N LYS A 185 -3.21 -7.01 -14.21
CA LYS A 185 -3.74 -8.30 -14.67
C LYS A 185 -4.94 -8.70 -13.82
N ASP A 186 -6.08 -8.07 -14.09
CA ASP A 186 -7.36 -8.32 -13.41
C ASP A 186 -7.37 -8.01 -11.90
N SER A 187 -6.49 -7.12 -11.44
CA SER A 187 -6.49 -6.62 -10.06
C SER A 187 -7.75 -5.79 -9.78
N SER A 188 -8.00 -5.36 -8.54
CA SER A 188 -9.21 -4.57 -8.25
C SER A 188 -9.05 -3.57 -7.13
N ASN A 189 -9.86 -2.50 -7.15
CA ASN A 189 -9.91 -1.52 -6.06
C ASN A 189 -8.56 -0.85 -5.77
N ASN A 190 -7.62 -0.91 -6.71
CA ASN A 190 -6.34 -0.21 -6.59
C ASN A 190 -6.51 1.24 -7.01
N ILE A 191 -5.79 2.15 -6.35
CA ILE A 191 -5.87 3.60 -6.57
C ILE A 191 -4.51 4.09 -7.06
N VAL A 192 -4.49 4.70 -8.25
CA VAL A 192 -3.28 5.17 -8.93
C VAL A 192 -3.41 6.66 -9.23
N TYR A 193 -2.68 7.50 -8.49
CA TYR A 193 -2.76 8.96 -8.62
C TYR A 193 -1.45 9.65 -8.25
N LEU A 194 -1.22 10.87 -8.75
CA LEU A 194 0.00 11.65 -8.53
C LEU A 194 1.28 10.90 -8.90
N ASN A 195 1.27 10.05 -9.93
CA ASN A 195 2.49 9.44 -10.44
C ASN A 195 2.95 10.14 -11.72
N ASN A 196 4.25 10.11 -11.96
CA ASN A 196 4.85 10.52 -13.21
C ASN A 196 5.16 9.29 -14.05
N PHE A 197 4.55 9.19 -15.24
CA PHE A 197 4.88 8.18 -16.24
C PHE A 197 5.65 8.83 -17.39
N ILE A 198 6.95 8.55 -17.47
CA ILE A 198 7.87 9.28 -18.36
C ILE A 198 8.73 8.32 -19.18
N ASN A 199 8.76 8.48 -20.50
CA ASN A 199 9.67 7.77 -21.39
C ASN A 199 9.60 6.24 -21.23
N ASN A 200 8.38 5.70 -21.09
CA ASN A 200 8.15 4.26 -21.01
C ASN A 200 7.69 3.75 -22.38
N HIS A 201 8.34 2.71 -22.88
CA HIS A 201 8.24 2.34 -24.29
C HIS A 201 7.70 0.91 -24.50
N ASP A 202 6.38 0.72 -24.49
CA ASP A 202 5.76 -0.46 -25.08
C ASP A 202 4.90 -0.09 -26.30
N ALA A 203 4.63 -1.07 -27.18
CA ALA A 203 3.67 -0.89 -28.27
C ALA A 203 2.25 -0.53 -27.77
N LYS A 204 1.99 -0.72 -26.47
CA LYS A 204 0.71 -0.48 -25.79
C LYS A 204 0.74 0.76 -24.89
N GLY A 205 1.76 1.61 -25.00
CA GLY A 205 1.89 2.87 -24.23
C GLY A 205 2.44 2.64 -22.82
N HIS A 206 2.12 3.55 -21.90
CA HIS A 206 2.57 3.46 -20.51
C HIS A 206 1.93 2.27 -19.76
N VAL A 207 0.64 2.07 -19.93
CA VAL A 207 -0.15 1.18 -19.07
C VAL A 207 -0.93 0.17 -19.88
N PHE A 208 -0.91 -1.06 -19.39
CA PHE A 208 -1.87 -2.08 -19.77
C PHE A 208 -2.74 -2.44 -18.57
N ALA A 209 -4.03 -2.14 -18.63
CA ALA A 209 -4.97 -2.44 -17.55
C ALA A 209 -6.08 -3.37 -18.04
N TYR A 210 -6.07 -4.64 -17.60
CA TYR A 210 -7.20 -5.55 -17.87
C TYR A 210 -8.41 -5.24 -16.98
N SER A 211 -8.19 -4.67 -15.79
CA SER A 211 -9.27 -4.38 -14.86
C SER A 211 -9.95 -3.05 -15.15
N THR A 212 -11.25 -3.05 -14.91
CA THR A 212 -12.11 -1.85 -14.97
C THR A 212 -12.46 -1.35 -13.57
N ARG A 213 -11.90 -1.98 -12.53
CA ARG A 213 -12.24 -1.78 -11.11
C ARG A 213 -11.18 -0.98 -10.34
N ASN A 214 -10.17 -0.46 -11.04
CA ASN A 214 -9.12 0.38 -10.47
C ASN A 214 -9.43 1.86 -10.72
N GLU A 215 -9.03 2.70 -9.77
CA GLU A 215 -9.20 4.15 -9.83
C GLU A 215 -7.89 4.79 -10.31
N TRP A 216 -8.00 5.71 -11.28
CA TRP A 216 -6.86 6.40 -11.90
C TRP A 216 -6.77 7.88 -11.48
N SER A 217 -7.36 8.18 -10.33
CA SER A 217 -7.40 9.49 -9.71
C SER A 217 -7.44 9.37 -8.19
N SER A 218 -7.20 10.48 -7.50
CA SER A 218 -7.35 10.57 -6.05
C SER A 218 -8.77 10.12 -5.64
N PRO A 219 -8.95 9.49 -4.47
CA PRO A 219 -10.27 9.02 -4.05
C PRO A 219 -11.22 10.18 -3.66
N VAL A 220 -10.65 11.37 -3.44
CA VAL A 220 -11.32 12.62 -3.06
C VAL A 220 -10.72 13.79 -3.81
N GLN A 221 -11.43 14.91 -3.88
CA GLN A 221 -10.86 16.16 -4.37
C GLN A 221 -9.79 16.65 -3.40
N MET A 222 -8.67 17.09 -3.96
CA MET A 222 -7.53 17.63 -3.22
C MET A 222 -7.39 19.11 -3.53
N THR A 223 -6.93 19.89 -2.55
CA THR A 223 -6.55 21.29 -2.78
C THR A 223 -5.06 21.34 -3.11
N TYR A 224 -4.75 21.94 -4.25
CA TYR A 224 -3.39 21.98 -4.80
C TYR A 224 -3.07 23.38 -5.35
N THR A 225 -1.79 23.69 -5.52
CA THR A 225 -1.33 24.96 -6.07
C THR A 225 -0.65 24.73 -7.41
N TYR A 226 -1.21 25.28 -8.47
CA TYR A 226 -0.65 25.24 -9.81
C TYR A 226 -0.38 26.66 -10.30
N LYS A 227 0.86 26.97 -10.70
CA LYS A 227 1.29 28.31 -11.16
C LYS A 227 0.81 29.44 -10.22
N ASP A 228 1.13 29.30 -8.94
CA ASP A 228 0.79 30.23 -7.85
C ASP A 228 -0.71 30.45 -7.59
N THR A 229 -1.58 29.64 -8.20
CA THR A 229 -3.04 29.69 -8.00
C THR A 229 -3.53 28.40 -7.35
N THR A 230 -4.41 28.52 -6.36
CA THR A 230 -4.99 27.37 -5.66
C THR A 230 -6.25 26.90 -6.36
N TYR A 231 -6.37 25.59 -6.52
CA TYR A 231 -7.50 24.91 -7.14
C TYR A 231 -7.93 23.72 -6.27
N THR A 232 -9.13 23.20 -6.55
CA THR A 232 -9.66 22.00 -5.92
C THR A 232 -10.25 21.10 -7.00
N SER A 233 -9.72 19.90 -7.12
CA SER A 233 -10.20 18.87 -8.08
C SER A 233 -9.72 17.50 -7.62
N TYR A 234 -10.26 16.44 -8.21
CA TYR A 234 -9.59 15.15 -8.23
C TYR A 234 -8.26 15.29 -8.99
N MET A 235 -7.23 14.58 -8.52
CA MET A 235 -5.89 14.60 -9.10
C MET A 235 -5.57 13.24 -9.70
N GLY A 236 -5.18 13.19 -10.97
CA GLY A 236 -4.80 11.96 -11.66
C GLY A 236 -3.28 11.80 -11.71
N ASN A 237 -2.78 11.27 -12.82
CA ASN A 237 -1.36 11.03 -13.05
C ASN A 237 -0.85 11.92 -14.18
N TYR A 238 0.45 12.17 -14.19
CA TYR A 238 1.15 12.78 -15.30
C TYR A 238 1.61 11.71 -16.30
N TRP A 239 1.39 11.99 -17.59
CA TRP A 239 1.79 11.13 -18.70
C TRP A 239 2.55 12.00 -19.70
N ASP A 240 3.78 11.65 -20.03
CA ASP A 240 4.60 12.48 -20.94
C ASP A 240 4.11 12.45 -22.40
N ASP A 241 3.24 11.50 -22.74
CA ASP A 241 2.54 11.40 -24.02
C ASP A 241 1.14 12.04 -24.03
N TYR A 242 0.68 12.64 -22.92
CA TYR A 242 -0.60 13.34 -22.88
C TYR A 242 -0.55 14.67 -23.64
N VAL A 243 -1.45 14.82 -24.60
CA VAL A 243 -1.51 15.97 -25.53
C VAL A 243 -2.82 16.74 -25.46
N GLY A 244 -3.64 16.49 -24.43
CA GLY A 244 -4.92 17.19 -24.23
C GLY A 244 -4.74 18.65 -23.82
N GLU A 245 -5.83 19.41 -23.85
CA GLU A 245 -5.82 20.83 -23.45
C GLU A 245 -5.88 20.98 -21.93
N ASP A 246 -5.24 21.99 -21.39
CA ASP A 246 -5.38 22.37 -19.97
C ASP A 246 -6.72 23.11 -19.76
N LYS A 247 -7.48 22.76 -18.71
CA LYS A 247 -8.68 23.52 -18.29
C LYS A 247 -8.33 24.90 -17.72
N GLY A 248 -7.04 25.19 -17.53
CA GLY A 248 -6.51 26.38 -16.89
C GLY A 248 -6.29 26.22 -15.39
N ASP A 249 -6.41 24.98 -14.89
CA ASP A 249 -6.20 24.58 -13.49
C ASP A 249 -5.08 23.53 -13.36
N GLY A 250 -4.35 23.25 -14.44
CA GLY A 250 -3.31 22.22 -14.46
C GLY A 250 -3.88 20.80 -14.61
N ILE A 251 -5.17 20.63 -14.81
CA ILE A 251 -5.80 19.34 -15.10
C ILE A 251 -6.29 19.33 -16.55
N GLY A 252 -5.97 18.24 -17.24
CA GLY A 252 -6.36 18.04 -18.63
C GLY A 252 -7.88 18.00 -18.83
N ALA A 253 -8.32 18.57 -19.95
CA ALA A 253 -9.70 18.64 -20.42
C ALA A 253 -10.20 17.25 -20.86
N GLU A 254 -9.37 16.52 -21.61
CA GLU A 254 -9.64 15.15 -22.02
C GLU A 254 -9.08 14.14 -21.04
N ARG A 255 -9.76 12.99 -20.91
CA ARG A 255 -9.24 11.84 -20.18
C ARG A 255 -8.00 11.26 -20.87
N TYR A 256 -7.05 10.76 -20.08
CA TYR A 256 -6.06 9.79 -20.55
C TYR A 256 -6.71 8.39 -20.61
N VAL A 257 -6.40 7.59 -21.62
CA VAL A 257 -6.99 6.24 -21.80
C VAL A 257 -5.87 5.20 -21.83
N PRO A 258 -5.66 4.45 -20.73
CA PRO A 258 -4.76 3.30 -20.72
C PRO A 258 -5.13 2.25 -21.76
N PHE A 259 -4.15 1.52 -22.28
CA PHE A 259 -4.42 0.42 -23.20
C PHE A 259 -5.09 -0.75 -22.45
N GLY A 260 -6.10 -1.37 -23.07
CA GLY A 260 -6.78 -2.55 -22.52
C GLY A 260 -7.89 -2.27 -21.50
N GLY A 261 -7.95 -1.06 -20.93
CA GLY A 261 -8.97 -0.70 -19.94
C GLY A 261 -10.36 -0.47 -20.56
N SER A 262 -11.44 -0.85 -19.85
CA SER A 262 -12.77 -0.33 -20.20
C SER A 262 -12.88 1.11 -19.70
N ILE A 263 -13.32 1.97 -20.61
CA ILE A 263 -13.04 3.41 -20.58
C ILE A 263 -14.23 4.17 -20.01
N GLU A 264 -14.68 3.86 -18.79
CA GLU A 264 -15.94 4.42 -18.27
C GLU A 264 -15.79 5.46 -17.16
N LYS A 265 -14.61 5.68 -16.58
CA LYS A 265 -14.44 6.63 -15.45
C LYS A 265 -13.55 7.83 -15.78
N TYR A 266 -13.78 8.95 -15.09
CA TYR A 266 -13.15 10.24 -15.34
C TYR A 266 -11.68 10.22 -14.91
N HIS A 267 -10.76 10.32 -15.87
CA HIS A 267 -9.34 10.50 -15.59
C HIS A 267 -9.03 12.00 -15.53
N TYR A 268 -8.23 12.41 -14.55
CA TYR A 268 -7.81 13.80 -14.31
C TYR A 268 -6.31 13.96 -14.63
N PRO A 269 -5.88 13.78 -15.90
CA PRO A 269 -4.46 13.80 -16.23
C PRO A 269 -3.83 15.13 -15.82
N LEU A 270 -2.65 15.06 -15.23
CA LEU A 270 -1.88 16.23 -14.87
C LEU A 270 -1.18 16.78 -16.11
N MET A 271 -1.18 18.09 -16.28
CA MET A 271 -0.49 18.79 -17.37
C MET A 271 1.04 18.84 -17.18
N GLU A 272 1.51 18.72 -15.94
CA GLU A 272 2.92 18.73 -15.56
C GLU A 272 3.19 17.58 -14.55
N PRO A 273 4.47 17.21 -14.31
CA PRO A 273 4.80 16.27 -13.24
C PRO A 273 4.20 16.69 -11.89
N PHE A 274 3.80 15.72 -11.05
CA PHE A 274 3.01 15.97 -9.83
C PHE A 274 3.69 16.94 -8.84
N GLU A 275 5.02 17.04 -8.87
CA GLU A 275 5.80 17.95 -8.03
C GLU A 275 5.49 19.44 -8.29
N ASN A 276 4.89 19.76 -9.45
CA ASN A 276 4.49 21.12 -9.82
C ASN A 276 3.14 21.55 -9.25
N TYR A 277 2.48 20.71 -8.45
CA TYR A 277 1.14 20.95 -7.89
C TYR A 277 1.17 21.40 -6.42
N GLY A 278 2.35 21.72 -5.88
CA GLY A 278 2.53 22.36 -4.56
C GLY A 278 2.16 21.49 -3.35
N ALA A 279 2.29 22.04 -2.15
CA ALA A 279 1.98 21.32 -0.90
C ALA A 279 0.47 21.01 -0.82
N GLU A 280 0.16 19.73 -0.96
CA GLU A 280 -1.19 19.19 -0.93
C GLU A 280 -1.80 19.35 0.47
N SER A 281 -2.87 20.13 0.60
CA SER A 281 -3.73 20.09 1.79
C SER A 281 -4.98 19.28 1.46
N GLY A 282 -5.22 18.19 2.19
CA GLY A 282 -6.32 17.26 1.92
C GLY A 282 -5.92 15.96 1.23
N ASP A 283 -4.63 15.59 1.22
CA ASP A 283 -4.24 14.20 0.91
C ASP A 283 -4.81 13.27 1.99
N PRO A 284 -5.67 12.29 1.65
CA PRO A 284 -6.30 11.40 2.62
C PRO A 284 -5.30 10.63 3.50
N MET A 285 -4.04 10.51 3.09
CA MET A 285 -2.99 9.84 3.88
C MET A 285 -1.99 10.80 4.55
N SER A 286 -2.30 12.10 4.58
CA SER A 286 -1.50 13.10 5.30
C SER A 286 -2.02 13.39 6.72
N GLY A 287 -3.20 12.87 7.06
CA GLY A 287 -3.86 13.04 8.35
C GLY A 287 -3.83 11.77 9.21
N ASP A 288 -4.05 11.99 10.51
CA ASP A 288 -4.41 10.97 11.51
C ASP A 288 -5.93 10.78 11.44
N ILE A 289 -6.38 9.77 10.67
CA ILE A 289 -7.79 9.52 10.34
C ILE A 289 -8.54 8.95 11.56
N ASN A 290 -7.87 8.19 12.42
CA ASN A 290 -8.48 7.54 13.57
C ASN A 290 -8.40 8.37 14.89
N GLY A 291 -7.63 9.46 14.91
CA GLY A 291 -7.49 10.37 16.05
C GLY A 291 -6.51 9.90 17.14
N ASP A 292 -5.61 8.96 16.85
CA ASP A 292 -4.62 8.40 17.78
C ASP A 292 -3.33 9.24 17.91
N GLY A 293 -3.22 10.31 17.13
CA GLY A 293 -2.08 11.22 17.09
C GLY A 293 -0.91 10.74 16.23
N ILE A 294 -1.05 9.62 15.49
CA ILE A 294 -0.03 9.08 14.59
C ILE A 294 -0.29 9.60 13.18
N THR A 295 0.54 10.54 12.73
CA THR A 295 0.45 11.14 11.38
C THR A 295 1.54 10.63 10.45
N GLY A 296 1.38 10.84 9.14
CA GLY A 296 2.33 10.37 8.12
C GLY A 296 2.07 8.91 7.75
N THR A 297 2.97 8.29 7.01
CA THR A 297 2.81 6.94 6.41
C THR A 297 2.56 5.80 7.41
N ALA A 298 3.13 5.86 8.61
CA ALA A 298 2.82 4.92 9.70
C ALA A 298 1.40 5.13 10.27
N GLY A 299 0.90 6.37 10.25
CA GLY A 299 -0.47 6.75 10.58
C GLY A 299 -1.44 6.31 9.50
N ALA A 300 -1.16 6.66 8.25
CA ALA A 300 -1.89 6.23 7.06
C ALA A 300 -2.02 4.71 6.94
N PHE A 301 -0.99 3.96 7.34
CA PHE A 301 -1.01 2.50 7.39
C PHE A 301 -1.89 1.96 8.53
N GLN A 302 -1.79 2.52 9.74
CA GLN A 302 -2.68 2.17 10.85
C GLN A 302 -4.12 2.54 10.55
N ASP A 303 -4.35 3.71 9.97
CA ASP A 303 -5.65 4.22 9.59
C ASP A 303 -6.29 3.42 8.46
N ALA A 304 -5.52 3.08 7.43
CA ALA A 304 -5.96 2.17 6.38
C ALA A 304 -6.25 0.78 6.96
N ILE A 305 -5.37 0.22 7.80
CA ILE A 305 -5.56 -1.09 8.43
C ILE A 305 -6.73 -1.10 9.42
N HIS A 306 -6.97 -0.04 10.19
CA HIS A 306 -8.07 0.06 11.16
C HIS A 306 -9.42 0.15 10.44
N LEU A 307 -9.46 0.93 9.35
CA LEU A 307 -10.63 1.07 8.48
C LEU A 307 -10.92 -0.24 7.70
N ILE A 308 -9.86 -0.93 7.26
CA ILE A 308 -9.91 -2.24 6.61
C ILE A 308 -10.32 -3.35 7.60
N LYS A 309 -9.71 -3.48 8.78
CA LYS A 309 -10.02 -4.53 9.78
C LYS A 309 -11.41 -4.38 10.42
N TYR A 310 -11.85 -3.15 10.66
CA TYR A 310 -13.24 -2.89 11.07
C TYR A 310 -14.23 -3.36 9.99
N SER A 311 -13.89 -3.19 8.71
CA SER A 311 -14.70 -3.67 7.58
C SER A 311 -14.73 -5.21 7.41
N TYR A 312 -13.81 -5.92 8.09
CA TYR A 312 -13.69 -7.40 8.13
C TYR A 312 -14.30 -8.06 9.38
N GLY A 313 -14.75 -7.30 10.39
CA GLY A 313 -15.39 -7.84 11.59
C GLY A 313 -14.46 -8.60 12.56
N ASP A 314 -13.23 -8.12 12.73
CA ASP A 314 -12.25 -8.68 13.67
C ASP A 314 -12.71 -8.49 15.14
N PRO A 315 -12.91 -9.57 15.95
CA PRO A 315 -13.42 -9.48 17.32
C PRO A 315 -12.46 -8.82 18.32
N ASP A 316 -11.19 -8.61 17.96
CA ASP A 316 -10.23 -7.86 18.79
C ASP A 316 -10.33 -6.33 18.59
N TYR A 317 -11.18 -5.85 17.66
CA TYR A 317 -11.44 -4.42 17.36
C TYR A 317 -12.94 -4.06 17.50
N PRO A 318 -13.50 -4.02 18.72
CA PRO A 318 -14.91 -3.73 18.91
C PRO A 318 -15.24 -2.24 18.74
N GLU A 319 -16.14 -1.96 17.79
CA GLU A 319 -17.05 -0.81 17.61
C GLU A 319 -16.57 0.59 18.07
N ILE A 320 -16.32 1.48 17.10
CA ILE A 320 -16.76 2.89 17.21
C ILE A 320 -17.87 3.24 16.21
N PHE A 321 -18.18 2.38 15.24
CA PHE A 321 -19.35 2.56 14.40
C PHE A 321 -20.18 1.27 14.39
N ASP A 322 -21.49 1.40 14.51
CA ASP A 322 -22.44 0.33 14.24
C ASP A 322 -22.47 0.17 12.72
N ASN A 323 -21.78 -0.84 12.17
CA ASN A 323 -21.72 -1.18 10.75
C ASN A 323 -23.10 -1.11 10.04
N PRO A 324 -23.40 -0.03 9.28
CA PRO A 324 -24.47 -0.06 8.33
C PRO A 324 -23.86 -0.30 6.94
N ASP A 325 -24.60 -0.98 6.09
CA ASP A 325 -24.53 -0.77 4.65
C ASP A 325 -24.60 0.76 4.38
N CYS A 326 -23.45 1.44 4.38
CA CYS A 326 -23.33 2.90 4.48
C CYS A 326 -23.78 3.55 3.18
N ASN A 327 -23.71 2.82 2.08
CA ASN A 327 -24.14 3.24 0.76
C ASN A 327 -25.55 2.72 0.37
N GLY A 328 -26.15 1.84 1.18
CA GLY A 328 -27.50 1.31 0.99
C GLY A 328 -27.63 0.31 -0.17
N ASP A 329 -26.52 -0.30 -0.61
CA ASP A 329 -26.47 -1.22 -1.75
C ASP A 329 -26.76 -2.68 -1.37
N GLY A 330 -26.89 -2.97 -0.07
CA GLY A 330 -27.21 -4.27 0.49
C GLY A 330 -26.02 -5.23 0.57
N THR A 331 -24.80 -4.79 0.28
CA THR A 331 -23.58 -5.57 0.44
C THR A 331 -22.92 -5.29 1.79
N ILE A 332 -22.53 -6.34 2.51
CA ILE A 332 -21.94 -6.25 3.86
C ILE A 332 -20.73 -7.18 3.97
N GLY A 333 -19.74 -6.81 4.79
CA GLY A 333 -18.48 -7.55 4.96
C GLY A 333 -17.46 -7.28 3.85
N THR A 334 -16.51 -8.19 3.65
CA THR A 334 -15.31 -8.04 2.79
C THR A 334 -15.59 -7.56 1.37
N ALA A 335 -16.74 -7.95 0.82
CA ALA A 335 -17.15 -7.65 -0.55
C ALA A 335 -17.79 -6.26 -0.73
N GLY A 336 -18.30 -5.63 0.34
CA GLY A 336 -18.93 -4.29 0.34
C GLY A 336 -18.09 -3.22 1.06
N ALA A 337 -17.21 -3.66 1.97
CA ALA A 337 -16.29 -2.88 2.77
C ALA A 337 -15.59 -1.73 2.03
N PHE A 338 -14.96 -2.00 0.89
CA PHE A 338 -14.28 -0.96 0.12
C PHE A 338 -15.26 0.06 -0.47
N GLN A 339 -16.45 -0.35 -0.90
CA GLN A 339 -17.46 0.56 -1.45
C GLN A 339 -18.10 1.43 -0.35
N ASP A 340 -18.32 0.88 0.83
CA ASP A 340 -18.79 1.61 2.01
C ASP A 340 -17.72 2.58 2.56
N VAL A 341 -16.46 2.16 2.56
CA VAL A 341 -15.30 3.00 2.92
C VAL A 341 -15.13 4.15 1.93
N MET A 342 -15.23 3.88 0.62
CA MET A 342 -15.18 4.92 -0.41
C MET A 342 -16.40 5.86 -0.34
N HIS A 343 -17.57 5.39 0.13
CA HIS A 343 -18.74 6.22 0.36
C HIS A 343 -18.59 7.11 1.61
N LEU A 344 -18.05 6.58 2.71
CA LEU A 344 -17.79 7.33 3.94
C LEU A 344 -16.69 8.39 3.76
N ILE A 345 -15.64 8.05 3.00
CA ILE A 345 -14.61 8.99 2.56
C ILE A 345 -15.27 10.12 1.76
N LYS A 346 -16.07 9.84 0.73
CA LYS A 346 -16.77 10.89 -0.05
C LYS A 346 -17.74 11.74 0.77
N TYR A 347 -18.44 11.14 1.74
CA TYR A 347 -19.35 11.84 2.67
C TYR A 347 -18.61 12.79 3.63
N SER A 348 -17.52 12.32 4.25
CA SER A 348 -16.74 13.11 5.23
C SER A 348 -16.07 14.37 4.66
N TYR A 349 -15.95 14.46 3.32
CA TYR A 349 -15.43 15.63 2.59
C TYR A 349 -16.52 16.46 1.89
N GLY A 350 -17.81 16.17 2.10
CA GLY A 350 -18.92 17.01 1.66
C GLY A 350 -19.21 16.99 0.16
N ASP A 351 -19.03 15.84 -0.51
CA ASP A 351 -19.36 15.66 -1.92
C ASP A 351 -20.85 15.96 -2.19
N PRO A 352 -21.20 16.98 -3.02
CA PRO A 352 -22.58 17.38 -3.27
C PRO A 352 -23.42 16.36 -4.06
N ASP A 353 -22.80 15.36 -4.68
CA ASP A 353 -23.51 14.28 -5.38
C ASP A 353 -24.02 13.17 -4.42
N TYR A 354 -23.69 13.26 -3.13
CA TYR A 354 -24.11 12.32 -2.08
C TYR A 354 -24.76 13.04 -0.88
N PRO A 355 -26.01 13.53 -1.00
CA PRO A 355 -26.69 14.26 0.05
C PRO A 355 -27.11 13.36 1.23
N ASP A 356 -27.12 13.95 2.43
CA ASP A 356 -27.44 13.36 3.75
C ASP A 356 -28.46 12.21 3.73
N LEU A 357 -28.05 11.07 4.29
CA LEU A 357 -28.96 9.99 4.69
C LEU A 357 -29.07 9.80 6.20
N TYR A 358 -28.97 10.88 7.02
CA TYR A 358 -29.51 10.84 8.38
C TYR A 358 -30.05 12.20 8.85
N PRO A 359 -31.35 12.50 8.65
CA PRO A 359 -32.03 13.50 9.47
C PRO A 359 -32.28 12.88 10.85
N GLY A 360 -31.28 13.01 11.73
CA GLY A 360 -31.40 12.79 13.17
C GLY A 360 -31.12 11.36 13.65
N VAL A 361 -29.92 11.18 14.23
CA VAL A 361 -29.72 10.51 15.52
C VAL A 361 -28.63 11.28 16.26
#